data_AF-A0A251U504-F1
#
_entry.id   AF-A0A251U504-F1
#
_cell.length_a   1.000
_cell.length_b   1.000
_cell.length_c   1.000
_cell.angle_alpha   90.00
_cell.angle_beta   90.00
_cell.angle_gamma   90.00
#
_symmetry.space_group_name_H-M   'P 1'
#
loop_
_entity.id
_entity.type
_entity.pdbx_description
1 polymer ?
#
loop_
_entity_poly.entity_id
_entity_poly.type
_entity_poly.pdbx_seq_one_letter_code
_entity_poly.pdbx_strand_id
1 'polypeptide(L)'
;MFDKVEKLLSKVDRSPKRSMIDALRPSMRALIKDGLSKHSDVDVKVAVASCISEITRITAPDALYYDNQMRDVFKLIVSTSEGLADQSS
;
A
#
# COMPACT_ATOMS: atom_id res chain seq x y z
N MET A 1 10.50 -9.85 -2.53
CA MET A 1 9.35 -10.65 -1.98
C MET A 1 8.03 -9.94 -2.23
N PHE A 2 7.96 -8.63 -1.99
CA PHE A 2 6.81 -7.79 -2.29
C PHE A 2 6.54 -7.59 -3.80
N ASP A 3 7.57 -7.71 -4.65
CA ASP A 3 7.48 -7.54 -6.11
C ASP A 3 6.45 -8.48 -6.76
N LYS A 4 6.34 -9.70 -6.24
CA LYS A 4 5.33 -10.67 -6.72
C LYS A 4 3.93 -10.25 -6.33
N VAL A 5 3.75 -9.70 -5.12
CA VAL A 5 2.44 -9.27 -4.61
C VAL A 5 1.97 -8.05 -5.39
N GLU A 6 2.83 -7.05 -5.55
CA GLU A 6 2.57 -5.87 -6.37
C GLU A 6 2.15 -6.24 -7.80
N LYS A 7 2.91 -7.12 -8.46
CA LYS A 7 2.61 -7.57 -9.82
C LYS A 7 1.30 -8.35 -9.94
N LEU A 8 0.84 -8.99 -8.86
CA LEU A 8 -0.46 -9.65 -8.83
C LEU A 8 -1.58 -8.63 -8.62
N LEU A 9 -1.40 -7.68 -7.71
CA LEU A 9 -2.36 -6.61 -7.45
C LEU A 9 -2.58 -5.71 -8.68
N SER A 10 -1.53 -5.43 -9.45
CA SER A 10 -1.63 -4.61 -10.66
C SER A 10 -2.49 -5.22 -11.78
N LYS A 11 -2.70 -6.53 -11.74
CA LYS A 11 -3.57 -7.24 -12.70
C LYS A 11 -5.03 -7.29 -12.31
N VAL A 12 -5.37 -6.78 -11.12
CA VAL A 12 -6.75 -6.79 -10.63
C VAL A 12 -7.48 -5.56 -11.17
N ASP A 13 -8.63 -5.80 -11.81
CA ASP A 13 -9.51 -4.74 -12.31
C ASP A 13 -10.22 -3.98 -11.19
N ARG A 14 -10.64 -2.75 -11.50
CA ARG A 14 -11.28 -1.78 -10.59
C ARG A 14 -12.66 -2.18 -10.06
N SER A 15 -13.13 -3.39 -10.36
CA SER A 15 -14.41 -3.95 -9.92
C SER A 15 -14.22 -5.27 -9.16
N PRO A 16 -13.45 -5.25 -8.05
CA PRO A 16 -13.21 -6.44 -7.25
C PRO A 16 -14.51 -6.96 -6.65
N LYS A 17 -14.69 -8.29 -6.66
CA LYS A 17 -15.79 -8.92 -5.91
C LYS A 17 -15.63 -8.62 -4.42
N ARG A 18 -16.74 -8.48 -3.70
CA ARG A 18 -16.75 -8.22 -2.25
C ARG A 18 -15.94 -9.25 -1.44
N SER A 19 -15.99 -10.52 -1.84
CA SER A 19 -15.15 -11.58 -1.25
C SER A 19 -13.64 -11.35 -1.41
N MET A 20 -13.22 -10.74 -2.52
CA MET A 20 -11.81 -10.40 -2.75
C MET A 20 -11.40 -9.21 -1.88
N ILE A 21 -12.26 -8.20 -1.74
CA ILE A 21 -12.07 -7.10 -0.79
C ILE A 21 -11.91 -7.64 0.63
N ASP A 22 -12.79 -8.56 1.04
CA ASP A 22 -12.75 -9.17 2.37
C ASP A 22 -11.46 -9.97 2.60
N ALA A 23 -10.97 -10.67 1.57
CA ALA A 23 -9.69 -11.38 1.61
C ALA A 23 -8.47 -10.44 1.68
N LEU A 24 -8.57 -9.22 1.14
CA LEU A 24 -7.49 -8.22 1.18
C LEU A 24 -7.38 -7.49 2.53
N ARG A 25 -8.49 -7.35 3.26
CA ARG A 25 -8.54 -6.60 4.54
C ARG A 25 -7.49 -7.00 5.59
N PRO A 26 -7.21 -8.30 5.83
CA PRO A 26 -6.15 -8.69 6.77
C PRO A 26 -4.77 -8.20 6.34
N SER A 27 -4.43 -8.37 5.06
CA SER A 27 -3.16 -7.92 4.49
C SER A 27 -3.01 -6.40 4.57
N MET A 28 -4.08 -5.66 4.27
CA MET A 28 -4.09 -4.19 4.40
C MET A 28 -3.81 -3.73 5.83
N ARG A 29 -4.45 -4.36 6.82
CA ARG A 29 -4.19 -4.06 8.22
C ARG A 29 -2.76 -4.36 8.62
N ALA A 30 -2.20 -5.48 8.14
CA ALA A 30 -0.81 -5.84 8.43
C ALA A 30 0.18 -4.83 7.82
N LEU A 31 -0.03 -4.41 6.58
CA LEU A 31 0.81 -3.41 5.89
C LEU A 31 0.86 -2.06 6.63
N ILE A 32 -0.24 -1.67 7.28
CA ILE A 32 -0.33 -0.38 8.01
C ILE A 32 0.11 -0.52 9.47
N LYS A 33 -0.33 -1.58 10.17
CA LYS A 33 -0.26 -1.72 11.62
C LYS A 33 1.03 -2.39 12.10
N ASP A 34 1.57 -3.36 11.36
CA ASP A 34 2.62 -4.26 11.87
C ASP A 34 4.05 -3.72 11.71
N GLY A 35 4.21 -2.40 11.67
CA GLY A 35 5.52 -1.76 11.62
C GLY A 35 6.25 -1.86 10.28
N LEU A 36 5.65 -2.50 9.27
CA LEU A 36 6.17 -2.52 7.90
C LEU A 36 6.30 -1.10 7.31
N SER A 37 5.34 -0.23 7.62
CA SER A 37 5.41 1.21 7.31
C SER A 37 6.54 1.95 8.06
N LYS A 38 7.02 1.39 9.17
CA LYS A 38 8.11 1.94 10.01
C LYS A 38 9.42 1.18 9.83
N HIS A 39 9.50 0.26 8.87
CA HIS A 39 10.69 -0.55 8.64
C HIS A 39 11.89 0.33 8.28
N SER A 40 13.10 0.00 8.74
CA SER A 40 14.28 0.84 8.48
C SER A 40 14.71 0.82 7.02
N ASP A 41 14.53 -0.31 6.35
CA ASP A 41 14.82 -0.51 4.93
C ASP A 41 13.87 0.29 4.02
N VAL A 42 14.46 1.12 3.15
CA VAL A 42 13.74 1.98 2.20
C VAL A 42 13.06 1.15 1.10
N ASP A 43 13.69 0.10 0.61
CA ASP A 43 13.13 -0.76 -0.45
C ASP A 43 11.89 -1.49 0.07
N VAL A 44 11.91 -1.91 1.34
CA VAL A 44 10.74 -2.49 2.00
C VAL A 44 9.62 -1.46 2.12
N LYS A 45 9.91 -0.21 2.50
CA LYS A 45 8.91 0.87 2.57
C LYS A 45 8.30 1.18 1.21
N VAL A 46 9.11 1.30 0.17
CA VAL A 46 8.67 1.56 -1.21
C VAL A 46 7.76 0.42 -1.68
N ALA A 47 8.14 -0.83 -1.44
CA ALA A 47 7.33 -1.97 -1.86
C ALA A 47 5.98 -2.06 -1.10
N VAL A 48 5.97 -1.72 0.19
CA VAL A 48 4.74 -1.59 1.00
C VAL A 48 3.86 -0.46 0.46
N ALA A 49 4.44 0.70 0.15
CA ALA A 49 3.72 1.84 -0.43
C ALA A 49 3.12 1.51 -1.81
N SER A 50 3.85 0.77 -2.65
CA SER A 50 3.35 0.32 -3.95
C SER A 50 2.16 -0.65 -3.79
N CYS A 51 2.29 -1.65 -2.90
CA CYS A 51 1.20 -2.57 -2.60
C CYS A 51 -0.06 -1.85 -2.10
N ILE A 52 0.10 -0.88 -1.20
CA ILE A 52 -1.01 -0.06 -0.67
C ILE A 52 -1.65 0.78 -1.79
N SER A 53 -0.84 1.35 -2.69
CA SER A 53 -1.32 2.14 -3.83
C SER A 53 -2.18 1.30 -4.78
N GLU A 54 -1.74 0.07 -5.09
CA GLU A 54 -2.52 -0.84 -5.92
C GLU A 54 -3.82 -1.30 -5.26
N ILE A 55 -3.79 -1.59 -3.95
CA ILE A 55 -5.03 -1.92 -3.22
C ILE A 55 -6.00 -0.75 -3.25
N THR A 56 -5.51 0.47 -3.05
CA THR A 56 -6.33 1.69 -3.13
C THR A 56 -6.92 1.86 -4.54
N ARG A 57 -6.14 1.58 -5.59
CA ARG A 57 -6.61 1.60 -6.99
C ARG A 57 -7.73 0.58 -7.23
N ILE A 58 -7.58 -0.64 -6.71
CA ILE A 58 -8.53 -1.75 -6.87
C ILE A 58 -9.87 -1.42 -6.21
N THR A 59 -9.85 -0.74 -5.07
CA THR A 59 -11.03 -0.61 -4.21
C THR A 59 -11.72 0.73 -4.37
N ALA A 60 -11.10 1.70 -5.03
CA ALA A 60 -11.71 2.95 -5.41
C ALA A 60 -12.99 2.71 -6.28
N PRO A 61 -14.08 3.48 -6.06
CA PRO A 61 -14.19 4.66 -5.19
C PRO A 61 -14.47 4.35 -3.71
N ASP A 62 -14.65 3.08 -3.34
CA ASP A 62 -15.01 2.68 -1.99
C ASP A 62 -13.80 2.75 -1.04
N ALA A 63 -13.93 3.53 0.03
CA ALA A 63 -12.90 3.62 1.05
C ALA A 63 -12.86 2.34 1.90
N LEU A 64 -11.74 1.62 1.85
CA LEU A 64 -11.47 0.47 2.73
C LEU A 64 -10.81 0.84 4.05
N TYR A 65 -10.21 2.03 4.11
CA TYR A 65 -9.49 2.54 5.26
C TYR A 65 -10.40 3.48 6.06
N TYR A 66 -10.36 3.38 7.38
CA TYR A 66 -10.88 4.45 8.25
C TYR A 66 -9.96 5.69 8.12
N ASP A 67 -10.49 6.89 8.34
CA ASP A 67 -9.76 8.17 8.14
C ASP A 67 -8.37 8.21 8.83
N ASN A 68 -8.25 7.58 10.00
CA ASN A 68 -6.98 7.47 10.72
C ASN A 68 -5.94 6.61 9.97
N GLN A 69 -6.36 5.51 9.34
CA GLN A 69 -5.50 4.63 8.54
C GLN A 69 -5.09 5.30 7.23
N MET A 70 -5.98 6.08 6.62
CA MET A 70 -5.64 6.88 5.43
C MET A 70 -4.49 7.85 5.70
N ARG A 71 -4.47 8.49 6.87
CA ARG A 71 -3.36 9.39 7.24
C ARG A 71 -2.02 8.66 7.32
N ASP A 72 -1.99 7.46 7.89
CA ASP A 72 -0.76 6.68 8.00
C ASP A 72 -0.28 6.17 6.64
N VAL A 73 -1.22 5.78 5.76
CA VAL A 73 -0.95 5.46 4.35
C VAL A 73 -0.34 6.66 3.62
N PHE A 74 -0.95 7.84 3.72
CA PHE A 74 -0.44 9.06 3.07
C PHE A 74 0.95 9.43 3.57
N LYS A 75 1.20 9.36 4.89
CA LYS A 75 2.54 9.62 5.46
C LYS A 75 3.58 8.67 4.90
N LEU A 76 3.25 7.38 4.78
CA LEU A 76 4.17 6.40 4.21
C LEU A 76 4.52 6.76 2.76
N ILE A 77 3.53 7.03 1.92
CA ILE A 77 3.73 7.37 0.49
C ILE A 77 4.57 8.65 0.32
N VAL A 78 4.31 9.68 1.14
CA VAL A 78 5.09 10.92 1.12
C VAL A 78 6.53 10.67 1.55
N SER A 79 6.74 9.93 2.65
CA SER A 79 8.09 9.63 3.13
C SER A 79 8.94 8.82 2.14
N THR A 80 8.31 7.92 1.37
CA THR A 80 9.00 7.18 0.30
C THR A 80 9.29 8.06 -0.92
N SER A 81 8.49 9.09 -1.16
CA SER A 81 8.70 10.04 -2.27
C SER A 81 9.81 11.05 -1.96
N GLU A 82 9.95 11.47 -0.70
CA GLU A 82 11.02 12.36 -0.26
C GLU A 82 12.40 11.69 -0.39
N GLY A 83 12.52 10.40 -0.06
CA GLY A 83 13.76 9.64 -0.23
C GLY A 83 14.21 9.44 -1.69
N LEU A 84 13.30 9.61 -2.65
CA LEU A 84 13.60 9.54 -4.09
C LEU A 84 14.14 10.88 -4.63
N ALA A 85 13.81 12.02 -3.99
CA ALA A 85 14.30 13.33 -4.42
C ALA A 85 15.80 13.50 -4.14
N ASP A 86 16.32 12.89 -3.07
CA ASP A 86 17.73 12.94 -2.65
C ASP A 86 18.69 12.09 -3.50
N GLN A 87 18.20 11.32 -4.48
CA GLN A 87 19.04 10.60 -5.46
C GLN A 87 19.34 11.44 -6.72
N SER A 88 19.02 12.73 -6.70
CA SER A 88 19.32 13.69 -7.76
C SER A 88 20.51 14.56 -7.35
N SER A 89 21.74 14.01 -7.36
CA SER A 89 22.98 14.80 -7.23
C SER A 89 24.17 14.10 -7.89
#